data_AF-C6T7X1-F1
#
_entry.id   AF-C6T7X1-F1
#
_cell.length_a   1.000
_cell.length_b   1.000
_cell.length_c   1.000
_cell.angle_alpha   90.00
_cell.angle_beta   90.00
_cell.angle_gamma   90.00
#
_symmetry.space_group_name_H-M   'P 1'
#
loop_
_entity.id
_entity.type
_entity.pdbx_description
1 polymer ?
#
loop_
_entity_poly.entity_id
_entity_poly.type
_entity_poly.pdbx_seq_one_letter_code
_entity_poly.pdbx_strand_id
1 'polypeptide(L)'
;MVNEHLGAICNAHVVHADSSDYGALDEKCIHLAELAATAVDFPKTGKLVTMPPHLKPKLYPDFMGKERHQSYRSKKILGRLYRRIKDAYDEDIDAPYLNFVTGGIPYDKDLEVPGSADFIADAWEQKCSYDGQLSGLLGQYKVKREEEVVTGQIWSMPKYNSRKQGELKERLKHSYSALKKEFRHTFEKLNSDVGELSEEEKNLFYEQKASAWYQVTYHPEWVKKSLDLQDKSSENQEADSLGSTVMLSFPWIAVDYLARTKIRQRHQRCGNFDSTKPVDSLAKYLSERL
;
A
#
# COMPACT_ATOMS: atom_id res chain seq x y z
N MET A 1 -2.60 32.09 -4.20
CA MET A 1 -1.15 32.37 -4.13
C MET A 1 -0.79 32.57 -2.68
N VAL A 2 -0.47 31.49 -1.97
CA VAL A 2 -0.21 31.51 -0.52
C VAL A 2 1.28 31.28 -0.32
N ASN A 3 1.99 32.36 0.00
CA ASN A 3 3.38 32.44 0.48
C ASN A 3 4.43 31.51 -0.19
N GLU A 4 4.91 31.89 -1.38
CA GLU A 4 6.01 31.19 -2.08
C GLU A 4 7.33 31.16 -1.28
N HIS A 5 7.46 31.99 -0.24
CA HIS A 5 8.69 32.11 0.54
C HIS A 5 8.83 31.08 1.66
N LEU A 6 7.73 30.48 2.14
CA LEU A 6 7.78 29.48 3.22
C LEU A 6 8.64 28.27 2.84
N GLY A 7 8.44 27.73 1.64
CA GLY A 7 9.23 26.59 1.15
C GLY A 7 10.72 26.93 1.04
N ALA A 8 11.07 28.14 0.62
CA ALA A 8 12.45 28.59 0.53
C ALA A 8 13.11 28.76 1.91
N ILE A 9 12.38 29.33 2.88
CA ILE A 9 12.85 29.52 4.26
C ILE A 9 13.09 28.16 4.93
N CYS A 10 12.15 27.22 4.82
CA CYS A 10 12.29 25.87 5.38
C CYS A 10 13.46 25.11 4.76
N ASN A 11 13.63 25.19 3.43
CA ASN A 11 14.77 24.56 2.76
C ASN A 11 16.11 25.17 3.23
N ALA A 12 16.17 26.49 3.41
CA ALA A 12 17.36 27.14 3.95
C ALA A 12 17.67 26.68 5.37
N HIS A 13 16.65 26.55 6.22
CA HIS A 13 16.79 26.06 7.59
C HIS A 13 17.46 24.67 7.62
N VAL A 14 16.99 23.75 6.77
CA VAL A 14 17.57 22.39 6.67
C VAL A 14 19.06 22.45 6.29
N VAL A 15 19.44 23.33 5.37
CA VAL A 15 20.84 23.47 4.93
C VAL A 15 21.73 24.05 6.02
N HIS A 16 21.30 25.12 6.69
CA HIS A 16 22.06 25.70 7.81
C HIS A 16 22.17 24.74 8.99
N ALA A 17 21.09 24.01 9.29
CA ALA A 17 21.09 23.00 10.34
C ALA A 17 22.01 21.82 10.01
N ASP A 18 22.14 21.41 8.74
CA ASP A 18 23.06 20.34 8.37
C ASP A 18 24.53 20.80 8.43
N SER A 19 24.81 22.03 8.01
CA SER A 19 26.17 22.58 7.93
C SER A 19 26.76 23.08 9.26
N SER A 20 25.93 23.51 10.21
CA SER A 20 26.39 24.00 11.52
C SER A 20 26.62 22.87 12.51
N ASP A 21 27.68 22.93 13.31
CA ASP A 21 27.91 21.97 14.41
C ASP A 21 26.84 22.09 15.51
N TYR A 22 26.26 23.28 15.68
CA TYR A 22 25.14 23.53 16.60
C TYR A 22 23.78 23.04 16.07
N GLY A 23 23.74 22.58 14.81
CA GLY A 23 22.53 22.04 14.20
C GLY A 23 21.41 23.08 14.13
N ALA A 24 20.20 22.69 14.53
CA ALA A 24 19.03 23.57 14.54
C ALA A 24 19.10 24.69 15.61
N LEU A 25 20.07 24.63 16.53
CA LEU A 25 20.30 25.66 17.55
C LEU A 25 21.22 26.79 17.06
N ASP A 26 21.72 26.71 15.82
CA ASP A 26 22.44 27.81 15.19
C ASP A 26 21.55 29.05 15.09
N GLU A 27 22.11 30.25 15.30
CA GLU A 27 21.37 31.51 15.24
C GLU A 27 20.65 31.70 13.90
N LYS A 28 21.24 31.24 12.79
CA LYS A 28 20.60 31.28 11.47
C LYS A 28 19.37 30.40 11.41
N CYS A 29 19.41 29.22 12.03
CA CYS A 29 18.28 28.31 12.11
C CYS A 29 17.16 28.87 12.98
N ILE A 30 17.49 29.44 14.14
CA ILE A 30 16.51 30.08 15.02
C ILE A 30 15.80 31.22 14.28
N HIS A 31 16.55 32.09 13.60
CA HIS A 31 15.95 33.19 12.84
C HIS A 31 15.08 32.68 11.67
N LEU A 32 15.52 31.65 10.94
CA LEU A 32 14.71 31.04 9.89
C LEU A 32 13.44 30.38 10.43
N ALA A 33 13.48 29.81 11.64
CA ALA A 33 12.31 29.24 12.29
C ALA A 33 11.28 30.33 12.67
N GLU A 34 11.71 31.48 13.17
CA GLU A 34 10.85 32.64 13.45
C GLU A 34 10.18 33.18 12.17
N LEU A 35 10.96 33.28 11.09
CA LEU A 35 10.46 33.69 9.77
C LEU A 35 9.45 32.67 9.23
N ALA A 36 9.71 31.37 9.38
CA ALA A 36 8.79 30.31 8.98
C ALA A 36 7.47 30.35 9.77
N ALA A 37 7.54 30.56 11.09
CA ALA A 37 6.37 30.70 11.94
C ALA A 37 5.50 31.89 11.50
N THR A 38 6.11 33.05 11.27
CA THR A 38 5.42 34.24 10.76
C THR A 38 4.81 34.00 9.38
N ALA A 39 5.53 33.30 8.50
CA ALA A 39 5.08 32.97 7.15
C ALA A 39 3.84 32.05 7.13
N VAL A 40 3.73 31.12 8.07
CA VAL A 40 2.56 30.24 8.24
C VAL A 40 1.34 31.01 8.75
N ASP A 41 1.54 31.99 9.64
CA ASP A 41 0.47 32.83 10.18
C ASP A 41 0.08 34.00 9.26
N PHE A 42 0.64 34.09 8.05
CA PHE A 42 0.26 35.09 7.04
C PHE A 42 -1.25 35.16 6.78
N PRO A 43 -2.01 34.05 6.63
CA PRO A 43 -3.46 34.13 6.41
C PRO A 43 -4.23 34.81 7.55
N LYS A 44 -3.68 34.80 8.78
CA LYS A 44 -4.30 35.43 9.95
C LYS A 44 -3.82 36.86 10.17
N THR A 45 -2.53 37.10 9.91
CA THR A 45 -1.85 38.35 10.31
C THR A 45 -1.64 39.33 9.16
N GLY A 46 -1.73 38.86 7.91
CA GLY A 46 -1.39 39.64 6.72
C GLY A 46 0.10 40.01 6.59
N LYS A 47 0.97 39.54 7.50
CA LYS A 47 2.39 39.91 7.52
C LYS A 47 3.20 39.14 6.48
N LEU A 48 3.60 39.81 5.41
CA LEU A 48 4.45 39.22 4.38
C LEU A 48 5.87 39.03 4.91
N VAL A 49 6.42 37.83 4.70
CA VAL A 49 7.80 37.48 5.06
C VAL A 49 8.60 37.29 3.79
N THR A 50 9.79 37.89 3.74
CA THR A 50 10.75 37.73 2.65
C THR A 50 11.99 36.98 3.14
N MET A 51 12.62 36.22 2.24
CA MET A 51 13.83 35.48 2.56
C MET A 51 15.04 36.42 2.62
N PRO A 52 15.76 36.54 3.76
CA PRO A 52 16.93 37.39 3.85
C PRO A 52 18.07 36.89 2.92
N PRO A 53 18.72 37.76 2.11
CA PRO A 53 19.72 37.33 1.14
C PRO A 53 20.92 36.58 1.75
N HIS A 54 21.33 36.98 2.96
CA HIS A 54 22.47 36.38 3.67
C HIS A 54 22.16 34.97 4.23
N LEU A 55 20.88 34.61 4.36
CA LEU A 55 20.45 33.28 4.80
C LEU A 55 20.18 32.34 3.62
N LYS A 56 20.28 32.83 2.38
CA LYS A 56 20.08 32.01 1.18
C LYS A 56 21.30 31.10 0.97
N PRO A 57 21.15 29.76 1.05
CA PRO A 57 22.30 28.87 0.89
C PRO A 57 22.81 28.84 -0.55
N LYS A 58 24.13 28.74 -0.68
CA LYS A 58 24.83 28.60 -1.98
C LYS A 58 25.08 27.15 -2.35
N LEU A 59 25.32 26.30 -1.34
CA LEU A 59 25.51 24.86 -1.48
C LEU A 59 24.48 24.13 -0.63
N TYR A 60 24.06 22.95 -1.08
CA TYR A 60 23.02 22.14 -0.47
C TYR A 60 23.58 20.78 -0.08
N PRO A 61 23.10 20.13 0.98
CA PRO A 61 23.54 18.78 1.28
C PRO A 61 23.06 17.80 0.21
N ASP A 62 23.85 16.75 -0.03
CA ASP A 62 23.64 15.71 -1.05
C ASP A 62 22.23 15.09 -1.03
N PHE A 63 21.64 14.94 0.15
CA PHE A 63 20.29 14.40 0.31
C PHE A 63 19.16 15.31 -0.20
N MET A 64 19.42 16.58 -0.53
CA MET A 64 18.42 17.48 -1.13
C MET A 64 18.35 17.39 -2.67
N GLY A 65 19.13 16.49 -3.29
CA GLY A 65 18.98 16.15 -4.71
C GLY A 65 19.32 17.28 -5.69
N LYS A 66 20.18 18.23 -5.30
CA LYS A 66 20.72 19.26 -6.20
C LYS A 66 21.81 18.69 -7.11
N GLU A 67 22.17 19.45 -8.14
CA GLU A 67 23.27 19.08 -9.02
C GLU A 67 24.60 18.98 -8.25
N ARG A 68 25.54 18.16 -8.76
CA ARG A 68 26.84 17.92 -8.09
C ARG A 68 27.59 19.21 -7.77
N HIS A 69 27.53 20.20 -8.66
CA HIS A 69 28.23 21.48 -8.49
C HIS A 69 27.59 22.40 -7.43
N GLN A 70 26.34 22.14 -7.03
CA GLN A 70 25.60 22.87 -5.99
C GLN A 70 25.47 22.08 -4.70
N SER A 71 26.15 20.92 -4.60
CA SER A 71 25.96 19.98 -3.51
C SER A 71 27.23 19.72 -2.71
N TYR A 72 27.10 19.49 -1.41
CA TYR A 72 28.16 18.97 -0.55
C TYR A 72 27.74 17.66 0.10
N ARG A 73 28.72 16.82 0.43
CA ARG A 73 28.48 15.52 1.06
C ARG A 73 28.18 15.72 2.56
N SER A 74 26.94 15.54 3.00
CA SER A 74 26.59 15.66 4.42
C SER A 74 27.23 14.55 5.25
N LYS A 75 27.81 14.91 6.41
CA LYS A 75 28.40 13.97 7.37
C LYS A 75 27.40 13.51 8.45
N LYS A 76 26.23 14.14 8.52
CA LYS A 76 25.18 13.89 9.52
C LYS A 76 24.29 12.71 9.15
N ILE A 77 23.39 12.35 10.06
CA ILE A 77 22.55 11.16 9.95
C ILE A 77 21.71 11.14 8.67
N LEU A 78 21.13 12.28 8.26
CA LEU A 78 20.31 12.37 7.06
C LEU A 78 21.12 12.07 5.78
N GLY A 79 22.33 12.62 5.64
CA GLY A 79 23.22 12.29 4.52
C GLY A 79 23.67 10.83 4.52
N ARG A 80 23.92 10.24 5.70
CA ARG A 80 24.26 8.80 5.81
C ARG A 80 23.09 7.90 5.40
N LEU A 81 21.88 8.21 5.87
CA LEU A 81 20.67 7.46 5.53
C LEU A 81 20.34 7.58 4.04
N TYR A 82 20.39 8.80 3.49
CA TYR A 82 20.12 9.05 2.08
C TYR A 82 21.00 8.20 1.18
N ARG A 83 22.32 8.16 1.41
CA ARG A 83 23.24 7.34 0.61
C ARG A 83 22.94 5.85 0.73
N ARG A 84 22.76 5.33 1.96
CA ARG A 84 22.44 3.91 2.16
C ARG A 84 21.13 3.48 1.48
N ILE A 85 20.11 4.33 1.51
CA ILE A 85 18.83 4.04 0.87
C ILE A 85 18.96 4.17 -0.65
N LYS A 86 19.62 5.23 -1.14
CA LYS A 86 19.81 5.43 -2.57
C LYS A 86 20.59 4.28 -3.19
N ASP A 87 21.68 3.84 -2.55
CA ASP A 87 22.48 2.71 -3.00
C ASP A 87 21.60 1.43 -3.08
N ALA A 88 20.71 1.21 -2.10
CA ALA A 88 19.77 0.08 -2.11
C ALA A 88 18.62 0.19 -3.14
N TYR A 89 18.30 1.39 -3.63
CA TYR A 89 17.26 1.63 -4.65
C TYR A 89 17.83 1.68 -6.08
N ASP A 90 19.09 2.11 -6.23
CA ASP A 90 19.81 2.15 -7.52
C ASP A 90 20.37 0.75 -7.88
N GLU A 91 20.54 -0.15 -6.91
CA GLU A 91 20.67 -1.60 -7.14
C GLU A 91 19.29 -2.17 -7.54
N ASP A 92 18.99 -2.12 -8.84
CA ASP A 92 17.87 -2.76 -9.56
C ASP A 92 16.70 -3.28 -8.69
N ILE A 93 15.63 -2.48 -8.59
CA ILE A 93 14.27 -2.97 -8.28
C ILE A 93 13.71 -3.82 -9.43
N ASP A 94 14.49 -4.10 -10.48
CA ASP A 94 14.32 -5.27 -11.34
C ASP A 94 14.94 -6.55 -10.69
N ALA A 95 15.05 -6.56 -9.36
CA ALA A 95 15.55 -7.67 -8.58
C ALA A 95 14.71 -8.94 -8.87
N PRO A 96 15.34 -10.04 -9.33
CA PRO A 96 14.67 -11.33 -9.59
C PRO A 96 14.00 -11.96 -8.37
N TYR A 97 14.25 -11.42 -7.17
CA TYR A 97 13.83 -11.97 -5.87
C TYR A 97 12.33 -11.83 -5.58
N LEU A 98 11.61 -11.03 -6.37
CA LEU A 98 10.15 -10.85 -6.23
C LEU A 98 9.36 -11.61 -7.31
N ASN A 99 10.05 -12.34 -8.20
CA ASN A 99 9.42 -13.41 -8.96
C ASN A 99 9.09 -14.54 -7.99
N PHE A 100 7.92 -14.45 -7.33
CA PHE A 100 7.36 -15.57 -6.61
C PHE A 100 7.28 -16.73 -7.59
N VAL A 101 8.19 -17.70 -7.42
CA VAL A 101 8.13 -18.95 -8.15
C VAL A 101 6.76 -19.55 -7.83
N THR A 102 5.94 -19.69 -8.87
CA THR A 102 4.52 -20.10 -8.86
C THR A 102 4.25 -21.41 -8.10
N GLY A 103 5.28 -22.19 -7.77
CA GLY A 103 5.18 -23.40 -6.96
C GLY A 103 5.22 -23.21 -5.43
N GLY A 104 5.37 -21.99 -4.91
CA GLY A 104 5.62 -21.73 -3.49
C GLY A 104 4.51 -21.02 -2.71
N ILE A 105 3.33 -20.82 -3.30
CA ILE A 105 2.24 -20.08 -2.62
C ILE A 105 1.74 -20.93 -1.44
N PRO A 106 1.89 -20.45 -0.19
CA PRO A 106 1.45 -21.22 0.97
C PRO A 106 -0.07 -21.25 1.02
N TYR A 107 -0.61 -22.45 1.14
CA TYR A 107 -2.04 -22.69 1.28
C TYR A 107 -2.37 -23.12 2.72
N ASP A 108 -3.22 -22.36 3.38
CA ASP A 108 -3.61 -22.55 4.77
C ASP A 108 -4.96 -23.25 4.86
N LYS A 109 -4.92 -24.55 5.15
CA LYS A 109 -6.14 -25.39 5.29
C LYS A 109 -7.05 -24.94 6.44
N ASP A 110 -6.56 -24.15 7.39
CA ASP A 110 -7.41 -23.63 8.46
C ASP A 110 -8.40 -22.58 7.97
N LEU A 111 -8.19 -22.03 6.76
CA LEU A 111 -9.12 -21.09 6.13
C LEU A 111 -10.22 -21.81 5.34
N GLU A 112 -10.22 -23.14 5.29
CA GLU A 112 -11.32 -23.92 4.72
C GLU A 112 -12.46 -24.06 5.73
N VAL A 113 -13.66 -23.68 5.29
CA VAL A 113 -14.89 -23.80 6.06
C VAL A 113 -15.82 -24.81 5.38
N PRO A 114 -16.35 -25.82 6.11
CA PRO A 114 -17.33 -26.75 5.55
C PRO A 114 -18.54 -26.04 4.95
N GLY A 115 -18.96 -26.45 3.75
CA GLY A 115 -20.02 -25.80 2.98
C GLY A 115 -19.54 -24.69 2.04
N SER A 116 -18.25 -24.35 2.03
CA SER A 116 -17.72 -23.38 1.06
C SER A 116 -17.80 -23.87 -0.39
N ALA A 117 -17.90 -25.18 -0.62
CA ALA A 117 -17.96 -25.81 -1.95
C ALA A 117 -19.10 -25.24 -2.82
N ASP A 118 -20.23 -24.91 -2.20
CA ASP A 118 -21.42 -24.37 -2.89
C ASP A 118 -21.15 -22.98 -3.48
N PHE A 119 -20.18 -22.24 -2.93
CA PHE A 119 -19.83 -20.89 -3.36
C PHE A 119 -18.63 -20.85 -4.32
N ILE A 120 -17.95 -21.97 -4.57
CA ILE A 120 -16.72 -21.99 -5.37
C ILE A 120 -16.93 -21.50 -6.80
N ALA A 121 -18.05 -21.87 -7.42
CA ALA A 121 -18.35 -21.44 -8.79
C ALA A 121 -18.54 -19.92 -8.90
N ASP A 122 -19.35 -19.32 -8.02
CA ASP A 122 -19.55 -17.87 -7.94
C ASP A 122 -18.24 -17.16 -7.56
N ALA A 123 -17.52 -17.66 -6.56
CA ALA A 123 -16.23 -17.13 -6.15
C ALA A 123 -15.22 -17.08 -7.30
N TRP A 124 -15.20 -18.10 -8.16
CA TRP A 124 -14.32 -18.13 -9.32
C TRP A 124 -14.70 -17.07 -10.36
N GLU A 125 -15.99 -16.87 -10.63
CA GLU A 125 -16.45 -15.82 -11.54
C GLU A 125 -16.09 -14.43 -11.02
N GLN A 126 -16.34 -14.18 -9.72
CA GLN A 126 -15.96 -12.93 -9.06
C GLN A 126 -14.43 -12.71 -9.09
N LYS A 127 -13.64 -13.77 -8.86
CA LYS A 127 -12.18 -13.69 -8.99
C LYS A 127 -11.74 -13.30 -10.40
N CYS A 128 -12.28 -13.95 -11.43
CA CYS A 128 -11.95 -13.63 -12.82
C CYS A 128 -12.29 -12.16 -13.17
N SER A 129 -13.45 -11.70 -12.70
CA SER A 129 -13.87 -10.30 -12.87
C SER A 129 -12.92 -9.34 -12.15
N TYR A 130 -12.57 -9.63 -10.89
CA TYR A 130 -11.65 -8.82 -10.10
C TYR A 130 -10.26 -8.73 -10.75
N ASP A 131 -9.69 -9.87 -11.14
CA ASP A 131 -8.36 -9.95 -11.75
C ASP A 131 -8.32 -9.15 -13.07
N GLY A 132 -9.39 -9.23 -13.88
CA GLY A 132 -9.54 -8.44 -15.10
C GLY A 132 -9.63 -6.93 -14.85
N GLN A 133 -10.49 -6.51 -13.91
CA GLN A 133 -10.64 -5.09 -13.55
C GLN A 133 -9.35 -4.52 -12.94
N LEU A 134 -8.68 -5.28 -12.07
CA LEU A 134 -7.41 -4.90 -11.47
C LEU A 134 -6.30 -4.79 -12.53
N SER A 135 -6.20 -5.77 -13.44
CA SER A 135 -5.25 -5.72 -14.56
C SER A 135 -5.46 -4.49 -15.43
N GLY A 136 -6.72 -4.17 -15.76
CA GLY A 136 -7.07 -2.96 -16.51
C GLY A 136 -6.67 -1.67 -15.78
N LEU A 137 -6.90 -1.62 -14.46
CA LEU A 137 -6.51 -0.48 -13.62
C LEU A 137 -4.98 -0.31 -13.58
N LEU A 138 -4.24 -1.40 -13.37
CA LEU A 138 -2.77 -1.39 -13.37
C LEU A 138 -2.22 -0.92 -14.72
N GLY A 139 -2.77 -1.45 -15.82
CA GLY A 139 -2.42 -1.06 -17.18
C GLY A 139 -2.67 0.42 -17.47
N GLN A 140 -3.81 0.98 -17.03
CA GLN A 140 -4.15 2.39 -17.23
C GLN A 140 -3.13 3.34 -16.59
N TYR A 141 -2.62 2.99 -15.42
CA TYR A 141 -1.66 3.80 -14.66
C TYR A 141 -0.19 3.39 -14.91
N LYS A 142 0.04 2.41 -15.80
CA LYS A 142 1.35 1.82 -16.09
C LYS A 142 2.06 1.34 -14.82
N VAL A 143 1.30 0.74 -13.91
CA VAL A 143 1.81 0.06 -12.73
C VAL A 143 2.00 -1.40 -13.08
N LYS A 144 3.19 -1.95 -12.82
CA LYS A 144 3.57 -3.29 -13.25
C LYS A 144 2.97 -4.39 -12.37
N ARG A 145 2.82 -4.15 -11.06
CA ARG A 145 2.58 -5.23 -10.10
C ARG A 145 1.44 -4.92 -9.12
N GLU A 146 0.74 -5.96 -8.67
CA GLU A 146 -0.42 -5.87 -7.78
C GLU A 146 -0.03 -5.35 -6.38
N GLU A 147 1.09 -5.80 -5.82
CA GLU A 147 1.49 -5.40 -4.47
C GLU A 147 1.72 -3.90 -4.33
N GLU A 148 2.07 -3.21 -5.42
CA GLU A 148 2.27 -1.76 -5.42
C GLU A 148 0.98 -1.07 -5.03
N VAL A 149 -0.14 -1.47 -5.64
CA VAL A 149 -1.44 -0.85 -5.37
C VAL A 149 -2.04 -1.34 -4.06
N VAL A 150 -1.81 -2.60 -3.68
CA VAL A 150 -2.28 -3.17 -2.41
C VAL A 150 -1.60 -2.51 -1.21
N THR A 151 -0.28 -2.37 -1.26
CA THR A 151 0.51 -1.70 -0.20
C THR A 151 0.42 -0.17 -0.25
N GLY A 152 -0.03 0.37 -1.39
CA GLY A 152 -0.06 1.80 -1.67
C GLY A 152 1.30 2.39 -2.04
N GLN A 153 2.35 1.55 -2.16
CA GLN A 153 3.67 1.99 -2.55
C GLN A 153 3.90 1.77 -4.05
N ILE A 154 3.78 2.86 -4.82
CA ILE A 154 3.91 2.82 -6.28
C ILE A 154 5.30 3.26 -6.71
N TRP A 155 6.07 2.33 -7.30
CA TRP A 155 7.43 2.54 -7.80
C TRP A 155 7.58 2.35 -9.31
N SER A 156 6.74 1.54 -9.95
CA SER A 156 6.83 1.24 -11.40
C SER A 156 6.17 2.29 -12.29
N MET A 157 5.30 3.13 -11.73
CA MET A 157 4.62 4.21 -12.45
C MET A 157 5.64 5.17 -13.10
N PRO A 158 5.42 5.61 -14.35
CA PRO A 158 6.30 6.55 -15.03
C PRO A 158 6.55 7.82 -14.21
N LYS A 159 7.78 8.33 -14.27
CA LYS A 159 8.17 9.54 -13.55
C LYS A 159 7.53 10.77 -14.19
N TYR A 160 6.83 11.56 -13.39
CA TYR A 160 6.26 12.86 -13.76
C TYR A 160 6.76 13.95 -12.81
N ASN A 161 6.35 15.20 -13.02
CA ASN A 161 6.57 16.24 -12.00
C ASN A 161 5.84 15.88 -10.69
N SER A 162 6.32 16.40 -9.56
CA SER A 162 5.85 16.02 -8.21
C SER A 162 4.34 16.19 -8.02
N ARG A 163 3.76 17.26 -8.58
CA ARG A 163 2.32 17.53 -8.53
C ARG A 163 1.52 16.48 -9.29
N LYS A 164 1.83 16.26 -10.57
CA LYS A 164 1.13 15.28 -11.42
C LYS A 164 1.32 13.87 -10.89
N GLN A 165 2.50 13.55 -10.38
CA GLN A 165 2.76 12.23 -9.78
C GLN A 165 1.93 12.02 -8.51
N GLY A 166 1.79 13.03 -7.66
CA GLY A 166 0.88 13.00 -6.51
C GLY A 166 -0.57 12.79 -6.91
N GLU A 167 -1.07 13.60 -7.87
CA GLU A 167 -2.44 13.50 -8.38
C GLU A 167 -2.73 12.10 -8.99
N LEU A 168 -1.79 11.52 -9.75
CA LEU A 168 -1.95 10.17 -10.32
C LEU A 168 -1.96 9.08 -9.25
N LYS A 169 -1.07 9.15 -8.26
CA LYS A 169 -1.04 8.20 -7.14
C LYS A 169 -2.34 8.27 -6.32
N GLU A 170 -2.85 9.46 -6.08
CA GLU A 170 -4.11 9.68 -5.38
C GLU A 170 -5.31 9.13 -6.16
N ARG A 171 -5.38 9.40 -7.47
CA ARG A 171 -6.43 8.85 -8.33
C ARG A 171 -6.40 7.33 -8.38
N LEU A 172 -5.21 6.73 -8.54
CA LEU A 172 -5.05 5.27 -8.50
C LEU A 172 -5.54 4.68 -7.18
N LYS A 173 -5.15 5.29 -6.05
CA LYS A 173 -5.61 4.88 -4.72
C LYS A 173 -7.13 4.95 -4.59
N HIS A 174 -7.77 6.00 -5.10
CA HIS A 174 -9.22 6.13 -5.09
C HIS A 174 -9.89 5.08 -5.97
N SER A 175 -9.40 4.85 -7.19
CA SER A 175 -9.92 3.82 -8.09
C SER A 175 -9.81 2.42 -7.49
N TYR A 176 -8.66 2.07 -6.91
CA TYR A 176 -8.48 0.79 -6.23
C TYR A 176 -9.38 0.65 -4.99
N SER A 177 -9.58 1.73 -4.24
CA SER A 177 -10.52 1.73 -3.11
C SER A 177 -11.97 1.56 -3.55
N ALA A 178 -12.35 2.12 -4.69
CA ALA A 178 -13.68 1.92 -5.28
C ALA A 178 -13.87 0.47 -5.74
N LEU A 179 -12.87 -0.12 -6.41
CA LEU A 179 -12.86 -1.54 -6.80
C LEU A 179 -13.08 -2.45 -5.57
N LYS A 180 -12.32 -2.24 -4.50
CA LYS A 180 -12.50 -3.01 -3.25
C LYS A 180 -13.91 -2.86 -2.67
N LYS A 181 -14.49 -1.65 -2.71
CA LYS A 181 -15.84 -1.40 -2.21
C LYS A 181 -16.91 -2.10 -3.05
N GLU A 182 -16.74 -2.12 -4.37
CA GLU A 182 -17.65 -2.83 -5.29
C GLU A 182 -17.67 -4.33 -4.99
N PHE A 183 -16.49 -4.96 -4.96
CA PHE A 183 -16.40 -6.39 -4.66
C PHE A 183 -16.81 -6.72 -3.23
N ARG A 184 -16.56 -5.82 -2.27
CA ARG A 184 -17.09 -5.95 -0.91
C ARG A 184 -18.62 -5.94 -0.90
N HIS A 185 -19.24 -5.05 -1.67
CA HIS A 185 -20.69 -5.01 -1.79
C HIS A 185 -21.24 -6.29 -2.45
N THR A 186 -20.60 -6.79 -3.50
CA THR A 186 -20.96 -8.08 -4.13
C THR A 186 -20.78 -9.25 -3.17
N PHE A 187 -19.76 -9.21 -2.31
CA PHE A 187 -19.55 -10.19 -1.25
C PHE A 187 -20.71 -10.18 -0.24
N GLU A 188 -21.13 -9.00 0.20
CA GLU A 188 -22.19 -8.81 1.19
C GLU A 188 -23.61 -8.93 0.60
N LYS A 189 -23.75 -8.96 -0.72
CA LYS A 189 -25.03 -9.13 -1.38
C LYS A 189 -25.60 -10.52 -1.06
N LEU A 190 -26.62 -10.54 -0.21
CA LEU A 190 -27.38 -11.72 0.15
C LEU A 190 -28.46 -12.02 -0.91
N ASN A 191 -28.71 -13.30 -1.16
CA ASN A 191 -29.97 -13.71 -1.79
C ASN A 191 -31.12 -13.42 -0.83
N SER A 192 -32.29 -13.08 -1.36
CA SER A 192 -33.48 -12.67 -0.60
C SER A 192 -33.87 -13.64 0.53
N ASP A 193 -33.53 -14.93 0.40
CA ASP A 193 -33.83 -15.98 1.38
C ASP A 193 -32.92 -15.98 2.63
N VAL A 194 -31.81 -15.22 2.62
CA VAL A 194 -30.80 -15.19 3.72
C VAL A 194 -31.03 -14.02 4.68
N GLY A 195 -31.95 -13.10 4.36
CA GLY A 195 -32.25 -11.92 5.18
C GLY A 195 -32.88 -12.24 6.54
N GLU A 196 -33.55 -13.40 6.65
CA GLU A 196 -34.29 -13.83 7.85
C GLU A 196 -33.46 -14.69 8.83
N LEU A 197 -32.20 -15.01 8.49
CA LEU A 197 -31.33 -15.84 9.33
C LEU A 197 -30.83 -15.11 10.59
N SER A 198 -30.47 -15.87 11.62
CA SER A 198 -29.78 -15.34 12.81
C SER A 198 -28.42 -14.74 12.43
N GLU A 199 -27.89 -13.84 13.26
CA GLU A 199 -26.58 -13.23 13.03
C GLU A 199 -25.45 -14.28 12.99
N GLU A 200 -25.55 -15.36 13.78
CA GLU A 200 -24.60 -16.48 13.75
C GLU A 200 -24.65 -17.26 12.43
N GLU A 201 -25.84 -17.44 11.86
CA GLU A 201 -26.04 -18.16 10.60
C GLU A 201 -25.56 -17.33 9.41
N LYS A 202 -25.81 -16.01 9.42
CA LYS A 202 -25.24 -15.07 8.45
C LYS A 202 -23.72 -15.07 8.51
N ASN A 203 -23.15 -15.07 9.71
CA ASN A 203 -21.71 -15.09 9.91
C ASN A 203 -21.07 -16.38 9.38
N LEU A 204 -21.68 -17.54 9.66
CA LEU A 204 -21.22 -18.81 9.07
C LEU A 204 -21.29 -18.79 7.53
N PHE A 205 -22.38 -18.24 6.99
CA PHE A 205 -22.56 -18.10 5.53
C PHE A 205 -21.46 -17.22 4.91
N TYR A 206 -21.14 -16.07 5.52
CA TYR A 206 -20.05 -15.22 5.03
C TYR A 206 -18.68 -15.87 5.19
N GLU A 207 -18.43 -16.63 6.25
CA GLU A 207 -17.20 -17.39 6.39
C GLU A 207 -17.07 -18.49 5.32
N GLN A 208 -18.16 -19.17 4.96
CA GLN A 208 -18.18 -20.13 3.84
C GLN A 208 -17.86 -19.45 2.52
N LYS A 209 -18.45 -18.28 2.24
CA LYS A 209 -18.18 -17.48 1.04
C LYS A 209 -16.74 -16.97 1.02
N ALA A 210 -16.21 -16.48 2.15
CA ALA A 210 -14.83 -16.01 2.27
C ALA A 210 -13.82 -17.15 2.08
N SER A 211 -14.10 -18.32 2.67
CA SER A 211 -13.33 -19.56 2.45
C SER A 211 -13.29 -19.93 0.97
N ALA A 212 -14.41 -19.82 0.26
CA ALA A 212 -14.45 -20.06 -1.19
C ALA A 212 -13.58 -19.06 -1.96
N TRP A 213 -13.63 -17.76 -1.62
CA TRP A 213 -12.78 -16.71 -2.22
C TRP A 213 -11.29 -16.98 -1.98
N TYR A 214 -10.93 -17.46 -0.79
CA TYR A 214 -9.56 -17.86 -0.46
C TYR A 214 -9.11 -19.07 -1.28
N GLN A 215 -9.93 -20.12 -1.34
CA GLN A 215 -9.67 -21.34 -2.11
C GLN A 215 -9.40 -21.05 -3.57
N VAL A 216 -10.28 -20.30 -4.24
CA VAL A 216 -10.11 -19.99 -5.67
C VAL A 216 -8.89 -19.13 -5.97
N THR A 217 -8.27 -18.53 -4.95
CA THR A 217 -7.09 -17.66 -5.09
C THR A 217 -5.79 -18.36 -4.72
N TYR A 218 -5.77 -19.15 -3.65
CA TYR A 218 -4.54 -19.73 -3.10
C TYR A 218 -4.41 -21.23 -3.32
N HIS A 219 -5.50 -21.95 -3.61
CA HIS A 219 -5.42 -23.40 -3.79
C HIS A 219 -4.66 -23.76 -5.07
N PRO A 220 -3.70 -24.71 -5.03
CA PRO A 220 -2.81 -25.00 -6.16
C PRO A 220 -3.53 -25.29 -7.49
N GLU A 221 -4.67 -25.98 -7.45
CA GLU A 221 -5.45 -26.29 -8.65
C GLU A 221 -6.04 -25.03 -9.30
N TRP A 222 -6.54 -24.10 -8.49
CA TRP A 222 -7.14 -22.86 -8.97
C TRP A 222 -6.08 -21.85 -9.42
N VAL A 223 -4.94 -21.83 -8.74
CA VAL A 223 -3.75 -21.08 -9.17
C VAL A 223 -3.33 -21.54 -10.56
N LYS A 224 -3.18 -22.85 -10.77
CA LYS A 224 -2.85 -23.41 -12.09
C LYS A 224 -3.89 -23.02 -13.14
N LYS A 225 -5.18 -23.15 -12.81
CA LYS A 225 -6.28 -22.77 -13.71
C LYS A 225 -6.26 -21.29 -14.08
N SER A 226 -5.88 -20.41 -13.15
CA SER A 226 -5.76 -18.96 -13.39
C SER A 226 -4.61 -18.67 -14.36
N LEU A 227 -3.46 -19.31 -14.17
CA LEU A 227 -2.31 -19.20 -15.07
C LEU A 227 -2.64 -19.71 -16.48
N ASP A 228 -3.28 -20.88 -16.58
CA ASP A 228 -3.68 -21.46 -17.87
C ASP A 228 -4.66 -20.55 -18.65
N LEU A 229 -5.48 -19.74 -17.96
CA LEU A 229 -6.35 -18.74 -18.58
C LEU A 229 -5.56 -17.51 -19.06
N GLN A 230 -4.58 -17.05 -18.28
CA GLN A 230 -3.72 -15.92 -18.65
C GLN A 230 -2.85 -16.24 -19.85
N ASP A 231 -2.28 -17.45 -19.92
CA ASP A 231 -1.42 -17.88 -21.02
C ASP A 231 -2.20 -17.92 -22.34
N LYS A 232 -3.43 -18.45 -22.34
CA LYS A 232 -4.33 -18.45 -23.51
C LYS A 232 -4.72 -17.05 -23.98
N SER A 233 -4.76 -16.08 -23.08
CA SER A 233 -5.06 -14.68 -23.44
C SER A 233 -3.85 -13.94 -24.00
N SER A 234 -2.64 -14.39 -23.63
CA SER A 234 -1.36 -13.76 -23.97
C SER A 234 -0.75 -14.24 -25.28
N GLU A 235 -1.22 -15.35 -25.86
CA GLU A 235 -0.84 -15.82 -27.21
C GLU A 235 -1.14 -14.79 -28.34
N ASN A 236 -1.86 -13.69 -28.04
CA ASN A 236 -2.19 -12.62 -28.97
C ASN A 236 -1.41 -11.30 -28.75
N GLN A 237 -0.44 -11.21 -27.82
CA GLN A 237 0.34 -9.98 -27.58
C GLN A 237 1.85 -10.25 -27.38
N GLU A 238 2.68 -9.33 -27.89
CA GLU A 238 4.14 -9.43 -27.94
C GLU A 238 4.81 -9.64 -26.56
N ALA A 239 5.99 -10.25 -26.59
CA ALA A 239 6.79 -10.84 -25.51
C ALA A 239 7.36 -9.87 -24.45
N ASP A 240 6.66 -8.78 -24.13
CA ASP A 240 7.02 -7.81 -23.08
C ASP A 240 6.08 -7.89 -21.86
N SER A 241 5.16 -8.86 -21.84
CA SER A 241 4.31 -9.13 -20.67
C SER A 241 5.14 -9.78 -19.55
N LEU A 242 5.27 -9.02 -18.46
CA LEU A 242 5.77 -9.47 -17.17
C LEU A 242 5.19 -10.87 -16.88
N GLY A 243 6.06 -11.88 -16.73
CA GLY A 243 5.67 -13.29 -16.71
C GLY A 243 4.46 -13.60 -15.82
N SER A 244 3.66 -14.58 -16.27
CA SER A 244 2.44 -15.13 -15.66
C SER A 244 2.40 -14.95 -14.12
N THR A 245 1.82 -13.84 -13.66
CA THR A 245 1.83 -13.45 -12.25
C THR A 245 0.44 -13.68 -11.68
N VAL A 246 0.36 -14.52 -10.64
CA VAL A 246 -0.89 -14.83 -9.95
C VAL A 246 -1.32 -13.62 -9.13
N MET A 247 -2.56 -13.18 -9.32
CA MET A 247 -3.17 -12.14 -8.48
C MET A 247 -3.74 -12.75 -7.19
N LEU A 248 -3.32 -12.18 -6.06
CA LEU A 248 -3.49 -12.74 -4.72
C LEU A 248 -4.28 -11.83 -3.77
N SER A 249 -4.63 -10.60 -4.18
CA SER A 249 -5.30 -9.64 -3.29
C SER A 249 -6.81 -9.87 -3.10
N PHE A 250 -7.46 -10.60 -4.01
CA PHE A 250 -8.92 -10.80 -4.04
C PHE A 250 -9.57 -11.21 -2.70
N PRO A 251 -9.13 -12.29 -2.02
CA PRO A 251 -9.82 -12.77 -0.81
C PRO A 251 -9.64 -11.83 0.39
N TRP A 252 -8.65 -10.94 0.35
CA TRP A 252 -8.41 -9.97 1.42
C TRP A 252 -9.46 -8.85 1.48
N ILE A 253 -10.39 -8.82 0.53
CA ILE A 253 -11.60 -7.99 0.60
C ILE A 253 -12.53 -8.47 1.73
N ALA A 254 -12.50 -9.78 2.05
CA ALA A 254 -13.25 -10.42 3.14
C ALA A 254 -12.33 -10.82 4.31
N VAL A 255 -11.28 -10.04 4.56
CA VAL A 255 -10.24 -10.34 5.57
C VAL A 255 -10.78 -10.52 6.98
N ASP A 256 -11.86 -9.83 7.33
CA ASP A 256 -12.57 -9.95 8.59
C ASP A 256 -13.09 -11.37 8.84
N TYR A 257 -13.76 -11.98 7.85
CA TYR A 257 -14.29 -13.34 7.95
C TYR A 257 -13.19 -14.41 7.91
N LEU A 258 -12.12 -14.18 7.13
CA LEU A 258 -10.95 -15.05 7.10
C LEU A 258 -10.21 -15.03 8.45
N ALA A 259 -10.03 -13.83 9.03
CA ALA A 259 -9.40 -13.67 10.33
C ALA A 259 -10.22 -14.36 11.42
N ARG A 260 -11.55 -14.20 11.41
CA ARG A 260 -12.46 -14.89 12.33
C ARG A 260 -12.35 -16.41 12.22
N THR A 261 -12.37 -16.94 11.00
CA THR A 261 -12.20 -18.37 10.73
C THR A 261 -10.89 -18.88 11.34
N LYS A 262 -9.78 -18.17 11.10
CA LYS A 262 -8.45 -18.55 11.64
C LYS A 262 -8.41 -18.50 13.17
N ILE A 263 -9.01 -17.47 13.77
CA ILE A 263 -9.14 -17.33 15.23
C ILE A 263 -9.92 -18.51 15.81
N ARG A 264 -11.07 -18.87 15.22
CA ARG A 264 -11.90 -19.98 15.66
C ARG A 264 -11.19 -21.33 15.56
N GLN A 265 -10.48 -21.60 14.46
CA GLN A 265 -9.69 -22.83 14.31
C GLN A 265 -8.56 -22.91 15.36
N ARG A 266 -7.94 -21.77 15.67
CA ARG A 266 -6.95 -21.67 16.75
C ARG A 266 -7.57 -21.92 18.14
N HIS A 267 -8.78 -21.42 18.41
CA HIS A 267 -9.53 -21.74 19.64
C HIS A 267 -9.76 -23.25 19.79
N GLN A 268 -10.23 -23.91 18.73
CA GLN A 268 -10.53 -25.34 18.74
C GLN A 268 -9.27 -26.20 18.95
N ARG A 269 -8.10 -25.77 18.46
CA ARG A 269 -6.82 -26.49 18.63
C ARG A 269 -6.10 -26.22 19.95
N CYS A 270 -6.07 -24.96 20.42
CA CYS A 270 -5.24 -24.55 21.57
C CYS A 270 -6.01 -24.37 22.89
N GLY A 271 -7.34 -24.48 22.91
CA GLY A 271 -8.12 -24.65 24.14
C GLY A 271 -8.24 -23.45 25.09
N ASN A 272 -7.46 -22.36 24.95
CA ASN A 272 -7.71 -21.07 25.61
C ASN A 272 -6.86 -19.93 25.01
N PHE A 273 -7.43 -18.72 24.99
CA PHE A 273 -6.72 -17.49 24.64
C PHE A 273 -6.12 -16.89 25.90
N ASP A 274 -4.82 -16.62 25.87
CA ASP A 274 -4.15 -15.94 26.98
C ASP A 274 -4.43 -14.44 26.83
N SER A 275 -5.43 -13.92 27.55
CA SER A 275 -5.84 -12.51 27.47
C SER A 275 -4.73 -11.52 27.87
N THR A 276 -3.60 -12.00 28.40
CA THR A 276 -2.40 -11.19 28.62
C THR A 276 -1.63 -10.89 27.33
N LYS A 277 -1.87 -11.65 26.25
CA LYS A 277 -1.25 -11.43 24.94
C LYS A 277 -2.12 -10.50 24.08
N PRO A 278 -1.56 -9.41 23.51
CA PRO A 278 -2.32 -8.44 22.71
C PRO A 278 -3.05 -9.07 21.51
N VAL A 279 -2.42 -10.06 20.87
CA VAL A 279 -3.00 -10.82 19.74
C VAL A 279 -4.25 -11.58 20.16
N ASP A 280 -4.24 -12.12 21.36
CA ASP A 280 -5.31 -12.95 21.88
C ASP A 280 -6.49 -12.08 22.40
N SER A 281 -6.19 -10.87 22.89
CA SER A 281 -7.21 -9.84 23.18
C SER A 281 -7.91 -9.32 21.93
N LEU A 282 -7.17 -9.10 20.84
CA LEU A 282 -7.75 -8.68 19.55
C LEU A 282 -8.62 -9.80 18.96
N ALA A 283 -8.16 -11.05 19.07
CA ALA A 283 -8.91 -12.20 18.61
C ALA A 283 -10.25 -12.37 19.35
N LYS A 284 -10.24 -12.21 20.68
CA LYS A 284 -11.46 -12.21 21.50
C LYS A 284 -12.41 -11.07 21.08
N TYR A 285 -11.90 -9.86 20.94
CA TYR A 285 -12.68 -8.70 20.50
C TYR A 285 -13.31 -8.91 19.11
N LEU A 286 -12.57 -9.45 18.14
CA LEU A 286 -13.07 -9.74 16.81
C LEU A 286 -14.10 -10.88 16.81
N SER A 287 -13.98 -11.86 17.71
CA SER A 287 -14.97 -12.93 17.85
C SER A 287 -16.29 -12.48 18.49
N GLU A 288 -16.29 -11.39 19.25
CA GLU A 288 -17.44 -10.89 20.02
C GLU A 288 -18.22 -9.74 19.33
N ARG A 289 -17.60 -8.98 18.42
CA ARG A 289 -18.20 -7.75 17.80
C ARG A 289 -18.55 -7.85 16.32
N LEU A 290 -18.15 -8.91 15.64
CA LEU A 290 -18.48 -9.22 14.24
C LEU A 290 -19.24 -10.55 14.20
#